data_AF-A0A972I922-F1
#
_entry.id   AF-A0A972I922-F1
#
_cell.length_a   1.000
_cell.length_b   1.000
_cell.length_c   1.000
_cell.angle_alpha   90.00
_cell.angle_beta   90.00
_cell.angle_gamma   90.00
#
_symmetry.space_group_name_H-M   'P 1'
#
loop_
_entity.id
_entity.type
_entity.pdbx_description
1 polymer ?
#
loop_
_entity_poly.entity_id
_entity_poly.type
_entity_poly.pdbx_seq_one_letter_code
_entity_poly.pdbx_strand_id
1 'polypeptide(L)'
;MTRVWLLLALLVSLFRTAPAEAQHIHVVEPGETLASIAQLYFGDPKKERALRLENQIGGDEVRIVPGMRLQIPFVTFHKAAPGDTWASLAAKFYGDERRDAGLRFVNRGRGDAPDEGAELIVPPALLYVAQGNESLGKLVRMHLGNQKGGAYLLRLFNPTLGKRIDRGTPIFIPRVDLRLSAEGRARIASSGSAVVTEGDARDRQAQVTLELPTLVQHVREGRYIEALVLGNRLLGVGELTGNQALTIHRSLGTAYVALDRDDLALESFLAALELQPDLELDSLRTSPRVQKVFRLAREQRTTSRAEDADGDDRRAD
;
A
#
# COMPACT_ATOMS: atom_id res chain seq x y z
N MET A 1 -49.67 -22.83 39.28
CA MET A 1 -48.91 -21.62 39.64
C MET A 1 -47.44 -21.99 39.72
N THR A 2 -46.62 -21.66 38.72
CA THR A 2 -45.18 -21.34 38.87
C THR A 2 -44.57 -21.03 37.50
N ARG A 3 -43.89 -19.88 37.48
CA ARG A 3 -43.24 -19.16 36.38
C ARG A 3 -42.22 -20.01 35.59
N VAL A 4 -42.23 -19.90 34.26
CA VAL A 4 -41.03 -20.16 33.44
C VAL A 4 -40.77 -18.92 32.60
N TRP A 5 -39.54 -18.44 32.70
CA TRP A 5 -39.05 -17.16 32.23
C TRP A 5 -38.98 -17.08 30.70
N LEU A 6 -39.38 -15.92 30.16
CA LEU A 6 -38.94 -15.45 28.85
C LEU A 6 -37.41 -15.34 28.85
N LEU A 7 -36.74 -16.02 27.92
CA LEU A 7 -35.43 -15.62 27.44
C LEU A 7 -35.58 -15.20 25.98
N LEU A 8 -35.80 -13.89 25.84
CA LEU A 8 -35.65 -13.13 24.62
C LEU A 8 -34.15 -13.12 24.27
N ALA A 9 -33.69 -14.08 23.47
CA ALA A 9 -32.37 -14.00 22.85
C ALA A 9 -32.45 -12.97 21.71
N LEU A 10 -32.22 -11.71 22.09
CA LEU A 10 -32.01 -10.58 21.20
C LEU A 10 -30.74 -10.86 20.38
N LEU A 11 -30.90 -11.46 19.20
CA LEU A 11 -29.85 -11.60 18.20
C LEU A 11 -29.62 -10.21 17.58
N VAL A 12 -28.91 -9.35 18.31
CA VAL A 12 -28.29 -8.15 17.74
C VAL A 12 -27.19 -8.66 16.83
N SER A 13 -27.54 -8.89 15.57
CA SER A 13 -26.56 -9.04 14.50
C SER A 13 -25.76 -7.74 14.50
N LEU A 14 -24.55 -7.79 15.05
CA LEU A 14 -23.53 -6.79 14.77
C LEU A 14 -23.23 -6.90 13.28
N PHE A 15 -23.99 -6.18 12.46
CA PHE A 15 -23.44 -5.66 11.23
C PHE A 15 -22.25 -4.80 11.66
N ARG A 16 -21.05 -5.40 11.66
CA ARG A 16 -19.83 -4.62 11.52
C ARG A 16 -20.01 -3.88 10.20
N THR A 17 -20.46 -2.63 10.27
CA THR A 17 -20.26 -1.68 9.21
C THR A 17 -18.77 -1.70 8.95
N ALA A 18 -18.37 -2.34 7.83
CA ALA A 18 -17.06 -2.08 7.25
C ALA A 18 -16.90 -0.55 7.25
N PRO A 19 -15.72 -0.03 7.63
CA PRO A 19 -15.50 1.41 7.53
C PRO A 19 -15.91 1.80 6.11
N ALA A 20 -16.85 2.74 6.01
CA ALA A 20 -17.26 3.26 4.71
C ALA A 20 -15.97 3.63 3.99
N GLU A 21 -15.67 2.92 2.89
CA GLU A 21 -14.63 3.36 1.96
C GLU A 21 -14.84 4.84 1.73
N ALA A 22 -13.77 5.61 1.55
CA ALA A 22 -13.89 7.02 1.18
C ALA A 22 -14.61 7.12 -0.18
N GLN A 23 -15.94 7.05 -0.16
CA GLN A 23 -16.79 7.07 -1.32
C GLN A 23 -17.09 8.53 -1.59
N HIS A 24 -16.34 9.10 -2.53
CA HIS A 24 -16.67 10.44 -3.01
C HIS A 24 -17.91 10.37 -3.87
N ILE A 25 -18.89 11.23 -3.55
CA ILE A 25 -20.11 11.36 -4.35
C ILE A 25 -20.02 12.65 -5.15
N HIS A 26 -20.07 12.51 -6.46
CA HIS A 26 -20.22 13.62 -7.37
C HIS A 26 -21.71 13.81 -7.71
N VAL A 27 -22.20 15.03 -7.61
CA VAL A 27 -23.56 15.38 -8.02
C VAL A 27 -23.47 15.98 -9.41
N VAL A 28 -24.09 15.31 -10.39
CA VAL A 28 -24.02 15.70 -11.81
C VAL A 28 -24.58 17.11 -11.99
N GLU A 29 -23.79 17.99 -12.61
CA GLU A 29 -24.15 19.36 -12.94
C GLU A 29 -24.75 19.47 -14.36
N PRO A 30 -25.49 20.56 -14.66
CA PRO A 30 -26.00 20.81 -16.00
C PRO A 30 -24.91 20.78 -17.08
N GLY A 31 -25.09 19.92 -18.09
CA GLY A 31 -24.18 19.80 -19.24
C GLY A 31 -23.07 18.77 -19.10
N GLU A 32 -22.93 18.13 -17.93
CA GLU A 32 -21.93 17.08 -17.75
C GLU A 32 -22.31 15.75 -18.44
N THR A 33 -21.27 15.01 -18.80
CA THR A 33 -21.34 13.65 -19.35
C THR A 33 -20.45 12.72 -18.53
N LEU A 34 -20.63 11.40 -18.62
CA LEU A 34 -19.70 10.47 -17.96
C LEU A 34 -18.26 10.66 -18.44
N ALA A 35 -18.06 10.97 -19.73
CA ALA A 35 -16.75 11.28 -20.29
C ALA A 35 -16.13 12.55 -19.68
N SER A 36 -16.89 13.63 -19.51
CA SER A 36 -16.37 14.86 -18.90
C SER A 36 -16.09 14.68 -17.41
N ILE A 37 -16.92 13.93 -16.68
CA ILE A 37 -16.70 13.59 -15.28
C ILE A 37 -15.48 12.66 -15.14
N ALA A 38 -15.32 11.69 -16.04
CA ALA A 38 -14.13 10.84 -16.08
C ALA A 38 -12.85 11.63 -16.40
N GLN A 39 -12.93 12.60 -17.31
CA GLN A 39 -11.84 13.54 -17.60
C GLN A 39 -11.49 14.36 -16.35
N LEU A 40 -12.50 14.89 -15.65
CA LEU A 40 -12.33 15.66 -14.42
C LEU A 40 -11.62 14.85 -13.35
N TYR A 41 -12.17 13.68 -12.99
CA TYR A 41 -11.64 12.90 -11.86
C TYR A 41 -10.40 12.09 -12.20
N PHE A 42 -10.25 11.58 -13.41
CA PHE A 42 -9.20 10.61 -13.74
C PHE A 42 -8.25 11.07 -14.85
N GLY A 43 -8.48 12.24 -15.44
CA GLY A 43 -7.65 12.80 -16.52
C GLY A 43 -7.83 12.07 -17.86
N ASP A 44 -8.75 11.11 -17.95
CA ASP A 44 -8.95 10.27 -19.13
C ASP A 44 -10.46 10.03 -19.35
N PRO A 45 -11.05 10.54 -20.44
CA PRO A 45 -12.48 10.42 -20.68
C PRO A 45 -12.88 8.97 -20.96
N LYS A 46 -11.94 8.10 -21.36
CA LYS A 46 -12.21 6.67 -21.59
C LYS A 46 -12.53 5.91 -20.29
N LYS A 47 -12.27 6.51 -19.13
CA LYS A 47 -12.70 5.96 -17.83
C LYS A 47 -14.21 6.09 -17.59
N GLU A 48 -14.99 6.70 -18.49
CA GLU A 48 -16.45 6.76 -18.36
C GLU A 48 -17.11 5.39 -18.18
N ARG A 49 -16.57 4.35 -18.82
CA ARG A 49 -17.07 2.98 -18.68
C ARG A 49 -16.92 2.47 -17.26
N ALA A 50 -15.86 2.88 -16.56
CA ALA A 50 -15.66 2.55 -15.16
C ALA A 50 -16.77 3.13 -14.30
N LEU A 51 -17.05 4.43 -14.47
CA LEU A 51 -18.11 5.13 -13.75
C LEU A 51 -19.46 4.49 -14.01
N ARG A 52 -19.74 4.14 -15.27
CA ARG A 52 -20.98 3.47 -15.67
C ARG A 52 -21.18 2.15 -14.93
N LEU A 53 -20.16 1.30 -14.91
CA LEU A 53 -20.22 -0.02 -14.28
C LEU A 53 -20.35 0.07 -12.77
N GLU A 54 -19.57 0.94 -12.12
CA GLU A 54 -19.59 1.10 -10.67
C GLU A 54 -20.95 1.61 -10.17
N ASN A 55 -21.53 2.55 -10.91
CA ASN A 55 -22.83 3.15 -10.60
C ASN A 55 -24.02 2.36 -11.16
N GLN A 56 -23.77 1.16 -11.71
CA GLN A 56 -24.79 0.27 -12.27
C GLN A 56 -25.71 0.96 -13.30
N ILE A 57 -25.15 1.89 -14.06
CA ILE A 57 -25.89 2.63 -15.10
C ILE A 57 -26.02 1.71 -16.33
N GLY A 58 -27.22 1.16 -16.54
CA GLY A 58 -27.48 0.22 -17.63
C GLY A 58 -27.61 0.88 -19.01
N GLY A 59 -27.29 0.13 -20.07
CA GLY A 59 -27.53 0.53 -21.47
C GLY A 59 -26.54 1.55 -22.04
N ASP A 60 -26.39 1.57 -23.36
CA ASP A 60 -25.59 2.60 -24.06
C ASP A 60 -26.34 3.95 -24.19
N GLU A 61 -27.64 3.97 -23.89
CA GLU A 61 -28.52 5.13 -24.09
C GLU A 61 -28.89 5.89 -22.80
N VAL A 62 -28.58 5.35 -21.61
CA VAL A 62 -28.89 6.05 -20.36
C VAL A 62 -27.92 7.21 -20.17
N ARG A 63 -28.40 8.41 -20.45
CA ARG A 63 -27.70 9.66 -20.15
C ARG A 63 -27.85 9.95 -18.66
N ILE A 64 -26.74 10.34 -18.03
CA ILE A 64 -26.79 10.94 -16.70
C ILE A 64 -27.60 12.24 -16.77
N VAL A 65 -28.31 12.56 -15.69
CA VAL A 65 -29.10 13.79 -15.59
C VAL A 65 -28.59 14.65 -14.44
N PRO A 66 -28.73 15.99 -14.52
CA PRO A 66 -28.37 16.87 -13.43
C PRO A 66 -29.03 16.47 -12.12
N GLY A 67 -28.29 16.53 -11.02
CA GLY A 67 -28.71 16.08 -9.69
C GLY A 67 -28.51 14.58 -9.42
N MET A 68 -28.18 13.77 -10.43
CA MET A 68 -27.81 12.37 -10.22
C MET A 68 -26.55 12.28 -9.35
N ARG A 69 -26.54 11.37 -8.38
CA ARG A 69 -25.41 11.14 -7.47
C ARG A 69 -24.60 9.97 -7.99
N LEU A 70 -23.37 10.25 -8.41
CA LEU A 70 -22.42 9.25 -8.88
C LEU A 70 -21.38 8.98 -7.80
N GLN A 71 -21.23 7.72 -7.42
CA GLN A 71 -20.05 7.25 -6.72
C GLN A 71 -18.85 7.35 -7.66
N ILE A 72 -17.81 8.01 -7.20
CA ILE A 72 -16.53 8.10 -7.89
C ILE A 72 -15.61 7.05 -7.25
N PRO A 73 -15.40 5.88 -7.88
CA PRO A 73 -14.40 4.93 -7.44
C PRO A 73 -13.01 5.47 -7.73
N PHE A 74 -12.15 5.52 -6.71
CA PHE A 74 -10.74 5.83 -6.88
C PHE A 74 -9.89 4.94 -5.97
N VAL A 75 -8.63 4.73 -6.37
CA VAL A 75 -7.64 4.06 -5.50
C VAL A 75 -7.56 4.85 -4.20
N THR A 76 -7.52 4.14 -3.08
CA THR A 76 -7.35 4.77 -1.76
C THR A 76 -6.03 4.34 -1.15
N PHE A 77 -5.63 5.03 -0.09
CA PHE A 77 -4.42 4.71 0.63
C PHE A 77 -4.70 4.22 2.05
N HIS A 78 -3.87 3.28 2.49
CA HIS A 78 -3.81 2.83 3.86
C HIS A 78 -2.36 2.92 4.35
N LYS A 79 -2.13 3.69 5.41
CA LYS A 79 -0.83 3.70 6.10
C LYS A 79 -0.72 2.45 6.95
N ALA A 80 0.24 1.59 6.62
CA ALA A 80 0.51 0.36 7.34
C ALA A 80 0.85 0.66 8.81
N ALA A 81 0.09 0.04 9.70
CA ALA A 81 0.27 0.12 11.14
C ALA A 81 1.03 -1.11 11.66
N PRO A 82 1.69 -1.03 12.83
CA PRO A 82 2.26 -2.20 13.49
C PRO A 82 1.21 -3.31 13.65
N GLY A 83 1.56 -4.53 13.25
CA GLY A 83 0.67 -5.70 13.29
C GLY A 83 -0.25 -5.87 12.09
N ASP A 84 -0.26 -4.96 11.11
CA ASP A 84 -0.93 -5.19 9.84
C ASP A 84 -0.29 -6.40 9.13
N THR A 85 -1.13 -7.27 8.59
CA THR A 85 -0.74 -8.35 7.66
C THR A 85 -1.47 -8.19 6.34
N TRP A 86 -0.91 -8.70 5.23
CA TRP A 86 -1.61 -8.66 3.94
C TRP A 86 -2.98 -9.32 4.00
N ALA A 87 -3.10 -10.42 4.75
CA ALA A 87 -4.35 -11.13 5.02
C ALA A 87 -5.37 -10.27 5.78
N SER A 88 -4.95 -9.63 6.89
CA SER A 88 -5.84 -8.77 7.66
C SER A 88 -6.34 -7.56 6.87
N LEU A 89 -5.46 -6.97 6.03
CA LEU A 89 -5.82 -5.85 5.17
C LEU A 89 -6.72 -6.29 4.01
N ALA A 90 -6.47 -7.45 3.41
CA ALA A 90 -7.35 -8.00 2.39
C ALA A 90 -8.75 -8.35 2.95
N ALA A 91 -8.82 -8.88 4.18
CA ALA A 91 -10.09 -9.09 4.87
C ALA A 91 -10.80 -7.75 5.16
N LYS A 92 -10.07 -6.73 5.63
CA LYS A 92 -10.60 -5.40 5.93
C LYS A 92 -11.17 -4.71 4.71
N PHE A 93 -10.43 -4.68 3.60
CA PHE A 93 -10.80 -3.89 2.42
C PHE A 93 -11.60 -4.68 1.39
N TYR A 94 -11.39 -6.00 1.31
CA TYR A 94 -11.98 -6.84 0.27
C TYR A 94 -12.84 -7.97 0.82
N GLY A 95 -13.04 -8.03 2.14
CA GLY A 95 -13.89 -9.01 2.79
C GLY A 95 -13.39 -10.45 2.74
N ASP A 96 -12.17 -10.70 2.23
CA ASP A 96 -11.58 -12.05 2.14
C ASP A 96 -10.06 -11.96 2.29
N GLU A 97 -9.54 -12.62 3.31
CA GLU A 97 -8.10 -12.71 3.59
C GLU A 97 -7.32 -13.33 2.43
N ARG A 98 -7.93 -14.20 1.63
CA ARG A 98 -7.27 -14.90 0.52
C ARG A 98 -6.93 -13.98 -0.66
N ARG A 99 -7.33 -12.71 -0.61
CA ARG A 99 -6.96 -11.67 -1.58
C ARG A 99 -5.63 -10.97 -1.21
N ASP A 100 -4.99 -11.39 -0.13
CA ASP A 100 -3.70 -10.91 0.36
C ASP A 100 -2.62 -10.89 -0.72
N ALA A 101 -2.45 -11.98 -1.46
CA ALA A 101 -1.44 -12.09 -2.50
C ALA A 101 -1.66 -11.04 -3.59
N GLY A 102 -2.92 -10.73 -3.90
CA GLY A 102 -3.30 -9.69 -4.84
C GLY A 102 -2.94 -8.30 -4.33
N LEU A 103 -3.35 -7.98 -3.10
CA LEU A 103 -3.05 -6.69 -2.46
C LEU A 103 -1.54 -6.47 -2.33
N ARG A 104 -0.81 -7.50 -1.90
CA ARG A 104 0.65 -7.53 -1.81
C ARG A 104 1.28 -7.29 -3.18
N PHE A 105 0.82 -7.99 -4.22
CA PHE A 105 1.36 -7.84 -5.58
C PHE A 105 1.20 -6.41 -6.11
N VAL A 106 0.02 -5.82 -5.91
CA VAL A 106 -0.27 -4.44 -6.30
C VAL A 106 0.65 -3.43 -5.58
N ASN A 107 0.99 -3.71 -4.33
CA ASN A 107 1.90 -2.89 -3.51
C ASN A 107 3.38 -3.27 -3.64
N ARG A 108 3.72 -4.26 -4.49
CA ARG A 108 5.09 -4.81 -4.61
C ARG A 108 5.66 -5.27 -3.26
N GLY A 109 4.78 -5.70 -2.36
CA GLY A 109 5.11 -6.08 -0.99
C GLY A 109 5.99 -7.33 -0.92
N ARG A 110 6.85 -7.36 0.10
CA ARG A 110 7.72 -8.51 0.45
C ARG A 110 7.28 -9.07 1.79
N GLY A 111 7.67 -10.31 2.08
CA GLY A 111 7.28 -10.99 3.33
C GLY A 111 5.77 -11.12 3.52
N ASP A 112 5.37 -11.44 4.74
CA ASP A 112 3.97 -11.76 5.09
C ASP A 112 3.20 -10.54 5.63
N ALA A 113 3.90 -9.42 5.85
CA ALA A 113 3.34 -8.14 6.29
C ALA A 113 3.82 -6.98 5.41
N PRO A 114 3.03 -5.90 5.26
CA PRO A 114 3.54 -4.64 4.75
C PRO A 114 4.59 -4.04 5.69
N ASP A 115 5.50 -3.25 5.13
CA ASP A 115 6.47 -2.51 5.94
C ASP A 115 5.73 -1.48 6.80
N GLU A 116 6.07 -1.41 8.08
CA GLU A 116 5.45 -0.45 8.99
C GLU A 116 5.62 0.99 8.47
N GLY A 117 4.54 1.78 8.54
CA GLY A 117 4.49 3.14 8.02
C GLY A 117 4.37 3.25 6.50
N ALA A 118 4.45 2.15 5.74
CA ALA A 118 4.28 2.18 4.28
C ALA A 118 2.87 2.62 3.88
N GLU A 119 2.79 3.43 2.84
CA GLU A 119 1.51 3.84 2.29
C GLU A 119 1.09 2.88 1.17
N LEU A 120 0.09 2.07 1.47
CA LEU A 120 -0.38 1.01 0.60
C LEU A 120 -1.51 1.54 -0.28
N ILE A 121 -1.43 1.28 -1.58
CA ILE A 121 -2.61 1.42 -2.44
C ILE A 121 -3.60 0.32 -2.14
N VAL A 122 -4.86 0.73 -2.03
CA VAL A 122 -6.03 -0.11 -1.91
C VAL A 122 -6.92 0.25 -3.10
N PRO A 123 -6.77 -0.47 -4.23
CA PRO A 123 -7.65 -0.28 -5.37
C PRO A 123 -9.11 -0.55 -5.01
N PRO A 124 -10.07 0.25 -5.52
CA PRO A 124 -11.47 -0.08 -5.43
C PRO A 124 -11.72 -1.30 -6.31
N ALA A 125 -12.76 -2.05 -5.98
CA ALA A 125 -13.00 -3.33 -6.60
C ALA A 125 -14.34 -3.38 -7.31
N LEU A 126 -14.28 -3.64 -8.62
CA LEU A 126 -15.47 -3.95 -9.37
C LEU A 126 -15.80 -5.44 -9.20
N LEU A 127 -16.98 -5.72 -8.64
CA LEU A 127 -17.55 -7.06 -8.64
C LEU A 127 -18.26 -7.33 -9.97
N TYR A 128 -17.61 -8.10 -10.84
CA TYR A 128 -18.13 -8.44 -12.17
C TYR A 128 -18.74 -9.84 -12.17
N VAL A 129 -19.98 -9.98 -12.65
CA VAL A 129 -20.62 -11.29 -12.84
C VAL A 129 -20.37 -11.76 -14.27
N ALA A 130 -19.68 -12.90 -14.42
CA ALA A 130 -19.36 -13.48 -15.72
C ALA A 130 -20.64 -13.80 -16.53
N GLN A 131 -20.66 -13.43 -17.80
CA GLN A 131 -21.78 -13.68 -18.72
C GLN A 131 -21.62 -15.00 -19.50
N GLY A 132 -20.46 -15.65 -19.42
CA GLY A 132 -20.11 -16.85 -20.16
C GLY A 132 -19.25 -16.49 -21.38
N ASN A 133 -18.19 -17.27 -21.61
CA ASN A 133 -17.17 -17.06 -22.65
C ASN A 133 -16.20 -15.87 -22.40
N GLU A 134 -16.07 -15.38 -21.17
CA GLU A 134 -14.98 -14.47 -20.83
C GLU A 134 -13.63 -15.17 -20.77
N SER A 135 -12.57 -14.43 -21.11
CA SER A 135 -11.19 -14.77 -20.76
C SER A 135 -10.63 -13.69 -19.85
N LEU A 136 -9.70 -14.06 -18.97
CA LEU A 136 -8.97 -13.08 -18.15
C LEU A 136 -8.34 -11.99 -19.01
N GLY A 137 -7.79 -12.33 -20.18
CA GLY A 137 -7.23 -11.33 -21.11
C GLY A 137 -8.27 -10.35 -21.67
N LYS A 138 -9.53 -10.78 -21.86
CA LYS A 138 -10.63 -9.87 -22.22
C LYS A 138 -10.96 -8.95 -21.04
N LEU A 139 -11.09 -9.50 -19.83
CA LEU A 139 -11.39 -8.71 -18.62
C LEU A 139 -10.29 -7.69 -18.31
N VAL A 140 -9.02 -8.05 -18.44
CA VAL A 140 -7.88 -7.13 -18.28
C VAL A 140 -7.99 -5.97 -19.26
N ARG A 141 -8.13 -6.22 -20.56
CA ARG A 141 -8.27 -5.15 -21.55
C ARG A 141 -9.48 -4.24 -21.28
N MET A 142 -10.55 -4.84 -20.79
CA MET A 142 -11.81 -4.14 -20.53
C MET A 142 -11.78 -3.27 -19.27
N HIS A 143 -11.08 -3.69 -18.22
CA HIS A 143 -11.21 -3.08 -16.90
C HIS A 143 -9.89 -2.63 -16.27
N LEU A 144 -8.75 -3.16 -16.72
CA LEU A 144 -7.41 -2.85 -16.21
C LEU A 144 -6.50 -2.22 -17.29
N GLY A 145 -7.03 -1.99 -18.50
CA GLY A 145 -6.27 -1.49 -19.64
C GLY A 145 -5.14 -2.42 -20.09
N ASN A 146 -3.97 -1.86 -20.41
CA ASN A 146 -2.79 -2.60 -20.87
C ASN A 146 -1.84 -2.98 -19.73
N GLN A 147 -2.37 -3.29 -18.55
CA GLN A 147 -1.56 -3.62 -17.40
C GLN A 147 -0.76 -4.92 -17.62
N LYS A 148 0.57 -4.80 -17.61
CA LYS A 148 1.47 -5.96 -17.59
C LYS A 148 1.18 -6.82 -16.36
N GLY A 149 1.01 -8.12 -16.56
CA GLY A 149 0.65 -9.06 -15.48
C GLY A 149 -0.81 -8.97 -15.03
N GLY A 150 -1.69 -8.22 -15.72
CA GLY A 150 -3.08 -8.06 -15.30
C GLY A 150 -3.85 -9.37 -15.14
N ALA A 151 -3.60 -10.38 -16.00
CA ALA A 151 -4.26 -11.68 -15.87
C ALA A 151 -3.78 -12.45 -14.63
N TYR A 152 -2.51 -12.29 -14.25
CA TYR A 152 -1.96 -12.85 -13.02
C TYR A 152 -2.55 -12.13 -11.80
N LEU A 153 -2.60 -10.80 -11.84
CA LEU A 153 -3.27 -9.98 -10.82
C LEU A 153 -4.72 -10.41 -10.59
N LEU A 154 -5.51 -10.61 -11.65
CA LEU A 154 -6.89 -11.09 -11.52
C LEU A 154 -6.97 -12.45 -10.83
N ARG A 155 -6.03 -13.38 -11.09
CA ARG A 155 -5.99 -14.66 -10.38
C ARG A 155 -5.70 -14.50 -8.89
N LEU A 156 -4.78 -13.61 -8.53
CA LEU A 156 -4.43 -13.37 -7.12
C LEU A 156 -5.59 -12.79 -6.32
N PHE A 157 -6.44 -11.97 -6.94
CA PHE A 157 -7.67 -11.44 -6.32
C PHE A 157 -8.86 -12.41 -6.37
N ASN A 158 -8.74 -13.50 -7.13
CA ASN A 158 -9.78 -14.52 -7.28
C ASN A 158 -9.18 -15.92 -7.09
N PRO A 159 -8.71 -16.25 -5.87
CA PRO A 159 -7.98 -17.50 -5.60
C PRO A 159 -8.82 -18.76 -5.86
N THR A 160 -10.14 -18.64 -5.80
CA THR A 160 -11.08 -19.74 -6.08
C THR A 160 -11.44 -19.88 -7.57
N LEU A 161 -10.93 -18.98 -8.44
CA LEU A 161 -11.26 -18.99 -9.85
C LEU A 161 -10.63 -20.20 -10.55
N GLY A 162 -11.50 -21.04 -11.10
CA GLY A 162 -11.09 -22.20 -11.89
C GLY A 162 -10.39 -21.84 -13.20
N LYS A 163 -9.95 -22.86 -13.94
CA LYS A 163 -9.36 -22.66 -15.29
C LYS A 163 -10.38 -22.12 -16.30
N ARG A 164 -11.66 -22.48 -16.13
CA ARG A 164 -12.79 -21.99 -16.92
C ARG A 164 -13.59 -21.00 -16.09
N ILE A 165 -14.11 -19.97 -16.75
CA ILE A 165 -14.98 -18.97 -16.14
C ILE A 165 -16.40 -19.29 -16.60
N ASP A 166 -17.20 -19.83 -15.69
CA ASP A 166 -18.59 -20.17 -15.97
C ASP A 166 -19.48 -18.94 -15.81
N ARG A 167 -20.59 -18.91 -16.54
CA ARG A 167 -21.60 -17.84 -16.41
C ARG A 167 -22.11 -17.78 -14.96
N GLY A 168 -22.25 -16.58 -14.43
CA GLY A 168 -22.64 -16.33 -13.04
C GLY A 168 -21.48 -16.30 -12.05
N THR A 169 -20.26 -16.66 -12.47
CA THR A 169 -19.08 -16.59 -11.58
C THR A 169 -18.82 -15.13 -11.18
N PRO A 170 -18.79 -14.80 -9.88
CA PRO A 170 -18.35 -13.48 -9.43
C PRO A 170 -16.83 -13.36 -9.58
N ILE A 171 -16.39 -12.28 -10.21
CA ILE A 171 -14.99 -11.96 -10.44
C ILE A 171 -14.70 -10.59 -9.83
N PHE A 172 -13.77 -10.59 -8.90
CA PHE A 172 -13.26 -9.40 -8.24
C PHE A 172 -12.19 -8.74 -9.11
N ILE A 173 -12.44 -7.53 -9.60
CA ILE A 173 -11.53 -6.81 -10.49
C ILE A 173 -10.95 -5.60 -9.74
N PRO A 174 -9.68 -5.65 -9.30
CA PRO A 174 -9.03 -4.55 -8.57
C PRO A 174 -8.69 -3.40 -9.53
N ARG A 175 -9.43 -2.30 -9.47
CA ARG A 175 -9.35 -1.16 -10.40
C ARG A 175 -8.16 -0.25 -10.10
N VAL A 176 -6.96 -0.79 -10.27
CA VAL A 176 -5.67 -0.07 -10.09
C VAL A 176 -5.48 1.11 -11.06
N ASP A 177 -6.29 1.16 -12.12
CA ASP A 177 -6.29 2.19 -13.15
C ASP A 177 -7.01 3.49 -12.72
N LEU A 178 -7.86 3.42 -11.69
CA LEU A 178 -8.70 4.53 -11.22
C LEU A 178 -7.97 5.50 -10.28
N ARG A 179 -6.85 6.03 -10.76
CA ARG A 179 -6.10 7.08 -10.07
C ARG A 179 -6.71 8.45 -10.35
N LEU A 180 -6.81 9.26 -9.30
CA LEU A 180 -7.29 10.63 -9.41
C LEU A 180 -6.31 11.51 -10.19
N SER A 181 -6.84 12.40 -11.03
CA SER A 181 -6.12 13.52 -11.62
C SER A 181 -5.80 14.58 -10.57
N ALA A 182 -4.92 15.53 -10.88
CA ALA A 182 -4.66 16.66 -9.97
C ALA A 182 -5.94 17.47 -9.67
N GLU A 183 -6.78 17.67 -10.68
CA GLU A 183 -8.06 18.38 -10.54
C GLU A 183 -9.06 17.57 -9.71
N GLY A 184 -9.18 16.26 -9.96
CA GLY A 184 -10.04 15.35 -9.20
C GLY A 184 -9.65 15.30 -7.72
N ARG A 185 -8.35 15.29 -7.41
CA ARG A 185 -7.84 15.37 -6.04
C ARG A 185 -8.25 16.68 -5.37
N ALA A 186 -8.06 17.82 -6.05
CA ALA A 186 -8.43 19.13 -5.52
C ALA A 186 -9.93 19.24 -5.23
N ARG A 187 -10.78 18.66 -6.09
CA ARG A 187 -12.24 18.59 -5.92
C ARG A 187 -12.66 17.79 -4.69
N ILE A 188 -12.00 16.65 -4.46
CA ILE A 188 -12.31 15.80 -3.29
C ILE A 188 -11.85 16.50 -2.01
N ALA A 189 -10.65 17.09 -2.03
CA ALA A 189 -10.11 17.83 -0.89
C ALA A 189 -11.00 19.03 -0.47
N SER A 190 -11.54 19.78 -1.44
CA SER A 190 -12.41 20.93 -1.15
C SER A 190 -13.80 20.53 -0.63
N SER A 191 -14.22 19.28 -0.82
CA SER A 191 -15.51 18.76 -0.34
C SER A 191 -15.50 18.31 1.13
N GLY A 192 -14.39 18.47 1.86
CA GLY A 192 -14.29 18.12 3.28
C GLY A 192 -14.17 16.62 3.55
N SER A 193 -14.10 15.78 2.51
CA SER A 193 -13.68 14.38 2.63
C SER A 193 -12.20 14.36 2.97
N ALA A 194 -11.87 14.06 4.24
CA ALA A 194 -10.51 13.92 4.73
C ALA A 194 -9.84 12.67 4.12
N VAL A 195 -9.51 12.74 2.84
CA VAL A 195 -8.62 11.78 2.18
C VAL A 195 -7.25 12.47 2.13
N VAL A 196 -6.30 11.97 2.92
CA VAL A 196 -4.88 12.28 2.74
C VAL A 196 -4.55 11.85 1.29
N THR A 197 -4.37 12.83 0.41
CA THR A 197 -4.47 12.62 -1.04
C THR A 197 -3.30 11.88 -1.66
N GLU A 198 -3.67 11.16 -2.72
CA GLU A 198 -3.08 9.90 -3.16
C GLU A 198 -1.81 9.97 -4.05
N GLY A 199 -1.08 11.09 -4.06
CA GLY A 199 -0.04 11.33 -5.08
C GLY A 199 1.35 11.46 -4.48
N ASP A 200 1.52 12.48 -3.65
CA ASP A 200 2.85 13.01 -3.39
C ASP A 200 3.69 12.08 -2.50
N ALA A 201 3.07 11.37 -1.56
CA ALA A 201 3.74 10.47 -0.63
C ALA A 201 4.16 9.15 -1.32
N ARG A 202 3.25 8.50 -2.04
CA ARG A 202 3.57 7.34 -2.88
C ARG A 202 4.52 7.67 -4.02
N ASP A 203 4.39 8.83 -4.67
CA ASP A 203 5.31 9.24 -5.75
C ASP A 203 6.71 9.54 -5.17
N ARG A 204 6.80 10.15 -3.98
CA ARG A 204 8.06 10.30 -3.22
C ARG A 204 8.65 8.93 -2.84
N GLN A 205 7.85 7.99 -2.34
CA GLN A 205 8.29 6.62 -2.07
C GLN A 205 8.74 5.89 -3.35
N ALA A 206 8.02 6.06 -4.46
CA ALA A 206 8.36 5.46 -5.74
C ALA A 206 9.68 6.02 -6.28
N GLN A 207 9.92 7.33 -6.12
CA GLN A 207 11.18 7.96 -6.45
C GLN A 207 12.32 7.38 -5.62
N VAL A 208 12.16 7.26 -4.30
CA VAL A 208 13.17 6.62 -3.43
C VAL A 208 13.45 5.18 -3.88
N THR A 209 12.42 4.40 -4.19
CA THR A 209 12.57 3.02 -4.68
C THR A 209 13.37 2.94 -5.98
N LEU A 210 13.27 3.91 -6.87
CA LEU A 210 14.04 3.96 -8.12
C LEU A 210 15.51 4.33 -7.87
N GLU A 211 15.81 5.15 -6.87
CA GLU A 211 17.17 5.61 -6.55
C GLU A 211 17.93 4.63 -5.62
N LEU A 212 17.24 3.78 -4.87
CA LEU A 212 17.85 2.79 -3.96
C LEU A 212 18.86 1.83 -4.62
N PRO A 213 18.59 1.23 -5.81
CA PRO A 213 19.58 0.39 -6.48
C PRO A 213 20.87 1.15 -6.79
N THR A 214 20.78 2.44 -7.15
CA THR A 214 21.92 3.30 -7.42
C THR A 214 22.73 3.55 -6.14
N LEU A 215 22.07 3.81 -5.01
CA LEU A 215 22.74 3.92 -3.71
C LEU A 215 23.53 2.63 -3.36
N VAL A 216 22.89 1.47 -3.49
CA VAL A 216 23.55 0.18 -3.23
C VAL A 216 24.71 -0.04 -4.20
N GLN A 217 24.57 0.37 -5.46
CA GLN A 217 25.61 0.25 -6.47
C GLN A 217 26.81 1.16 -6.17
N HIS A 218 26.60 2.40 -5.71
CA HIS A 218 27.67 3.30 -5.28
C HIS A 218 28.53 2.66 -4.18
N VAL A 219 27.91 2.06 -3.17
CA VAL A 219 28.62 1.35 -2.10
C VAL A 219 29.41 0.17 -2.66
N ARG A 220 28.82 -0.63 -3.55
CA ARG A 220 29.48 -1.80 -4.15
C ARG A 220 30.70 -1.46 -4.99
N GLU A 221 30.68 -0.32 -5.65
CA GLU A 221 31.78 0.16 -6.51
C GLU A 221 32.82 0.98 -5.75
N GLY A 222 32.67 1.14 -4.43
CA GLY A 222 33.57 1.94 -3.61
C GLY A 222 33.38 3.47 -3.76
N ARG A 223 32.29 3.90 -4.40
CA ARG A 223 31.89 5.31 -4.56
C ARG A 223 31.19 5.83 -3.30
N TYR A 224 31.93 5.86 -2.19
CA TYR A 224 31.37 6.08 -0.87
C TYR A 224 30.88 7.52 -0.64
N ILE A 225 31.51 8.51 -1.27
CA ILE A 225 31.07 9.92 -1.18
C ILE A 225 29.72 10.10 -1.87
N GLU A 226 29.54 9.53 -3.06
CA GLU A 226 28.28 9.54 -3.79
C GLU A 226 27.18 8.78 -3.04
N ALA A 227 27.55 7.66 -2.40
CA ALA A 227 26.64 6.92 -1.53
C ALA A 227 26.19 7.76 -0.32
N LEU A 228 27.09 8.52 0.32
CA LEU A 228 26.71 9.41 1.42
C LEU A 228 25.77 10.53 0.97
N VAL A 229 26.06 11.18 -0.15
CA VAL A 229 25.23 12.27 -0.68
C VAL A 229 23.85 11.75 -1.04
N LEU A 230 23.77 10.66 -1.79
CA LEU A 230 22.49 10.09 -2.21
C LEU A 230 21.72 9.53 -1.00
N GLY A 231 22.37 8.78 -0.11
CA GLY A 231 21.72 8.19 1.06
C GLY A 231 21.13 9.25 2.00
N ASN A 232 21.89 10.30 2.34
CA ASN A 232 21.39 11.38 3.19
C ASN A 232 20.29 12.20 2.51
N ARG A 233 20.37 12.42 1.19
CA ARG A 233 19.28 13.02 0.43
C ARG A 233 18.01 12.16 0.52
N LEU A 234 18.12 10.85 0.36
CA LEU A 234 16.97 9.94 0.43
C LEU A 234 16.34 9.91 1.83
N LEU A 235 17.14 9.99 2.90
CA LEU A 235 16.62 10.18 4.27
C LEU A 235 15.86 11.51 4.43
N GLY A 236 16.31 12.57 3.76
CA GLY A 236 15.71 13.90 3.82
C GLY A 236 14.43 14.10 3.01
N VAL A 237 14.05 13.18 2.11
CA VAL A 237 12.84 13.30 1.27
C VAL A 237 11.53 13.12 2.06
N GLY A 238 11.60 12.53 3.26
CA GLY A 238 10.44 12.27 4.12
C GLY A 238 9.53 11.13 3.61
N GLU A 239 8.89 10.42 4.55
CA GLU A 239 8.00 9.26 4.30
C GLU A 239 8.68 8.03 3.67
N LEU A 240 9.72 7.51 4.35
CA LEU A 240 10.35 6.24 4.02
C LEU A 240 9.59 5.06 4.64
N THR A 241 9.50 3.96 3.90
CA THR A 241 9.15 2.65 4.48
C THR A 241 10.29 2.14 5.35
N GLY A 242 9.97 1.29 6.34
CA GLY A 242 11.00 0.66 7.19
C GLY A 242 12.10 -0.04 6.38
N ASN A 243 11.76 -0.75 5.30
CA ASN A 243 12.75 -1.41 4.43
C ASN A 243 13.61 -0.43 3.61
N GLN A 244 13.03 0.67 3.12
CA GLN A 244 13.80 1.71 2.43
C GLN A 244 14.79 2.37 3.41
N ALA A 245 14.32 2.77 4.59
CA ALA A 245 15.16 3.34 5.63
C ALA A 245 16.26 2.36 6.06
N LEU A 246 15.92 1.09 6.28
CA LEU A 246 16.87 0.02 6.60
C LEU A 246 17.96 -0.11 5.53
N THR A 247 17.57 -0.14 4.25
CA THR A 247 18.51 -0.23 3.13
C THR A 247 19.44 0.98 3.11
N ILE A 248 18.91 2.19 3.31
CA ILE A 248 19.69 3.43 3.33
C ILE A 248 20.68 3.43 4.49
N HIS A 249 20.22 3.11 5.71
CA HIS A 249 21.08 3.06 6.90
C HIS A 249 22.19 2.01 6.79
N ARG A 250 21.91 0.82 6.22
CA ARG A 250 22.95 -0.19 5.93
C ARG A 250 24.00 0.32 4.94
N SER A 251 23.55 0.99 3.86
CA SER A 251 24.43 1.56 2.84
C SER A 251 25.27 2.71 3.40
N LEU A 252 24.68 3.61 4.19
CA LEU A 252 25.38 4.71 4.86
C LEU A 252 26.39 4.19 5.89
N GLY A 253 26.01 3.22 6.74
CA GLY A 253 26.94 2.64 7.71
C GLY A 253 28.16 2.03 7.02
N THR A 254 27.98 1.33 5.90
CA THR A 254 29.10 0.78 5.11
C THR A 254 29.98 1.91 4.53
N ALA A 255 29.37 2.95 3.97
CA ALA A 255 30.09 4.08 3.38
C ALA A 255 30.87 4.90 4.43
N TYR A 256 30.29 5.13 5.62
CA TYR A 256 30.95 5.83 6.72
C TYR A 256 32.18 5.08 7.25
N VAL A 257 32.09 3.74 7.42
CA VAL A 257 33.26 2.93 7.79
C VAL A 257 34.38 3.04 6.76
N ALA A 258 34.03 3.04 5.48
CA ALA A 258 35.02 3.15 4.41
C ALA A 258 35.70 4.54 4.34
N LEU A 259 35.07 5.56 4.94
CA LEU A 259 35.56 6.93 5.02
C LEU A 259 36.12 7.30 6.40
N ASP A 260 36.46 6.29 7.21
CA ASP A 260 37.02 6.47 8.56
C ASP A 260 36.11 7.23 9.54
N ARG A 261 34.80 7.19 9.32
CA ARG A 261 33.78 7.80 10.18
C ARG A 261 33.01 6.72 10.95
N ASP A 262 33.76 5.97 11.76
CA ASP A 262 33.21 4.86 12.56
C ASP A 262 32.12 5.33 13.55
N ASP A 263 32.16 6.60 13.97
CA ASP A 263 31.14 7.28 14.79
C ASP A 263 29.77 7.34 14.09
N LEU A 264 29.72 7.92 12.89
CA LEU A 264 28.49 8.04 12.09
C LEU A 264 28.04 6.68 11.53
N ALA A 265 28.99 5.78 11.31
CA ALA A 265 28.69 4.41 10.94
C ALA A 265 27.94 3.67 12.04
N LEU A 266 28.38 3.82 13.30
CA LEU A 266 27.75 3.23 14.46
C LEU A 266 26.30 3.70 14.60
N GLU A 267 26.05 5.01 14.50
CA GLU A 267 24.70 5.59 14.52
C GLU A 267 23.81 5.03 13.39
N SER A 268 24.35 4.96 12.17
CA SER A 268 23.64 4.39 11.03
C SER A 268 23.28 2.92 11.25
N PHE A 269 24.17 2.12 11.85
CA PHE A 269 23.89 0.72 12.16
C PHE A 269 22.94 0.53 13.34
N LEU A 270 22.98 1.42 14.34
CA LEU A 270 21.98 1.44 15.41
C LEU A 270 20.58 1.71 14.85
N ALA A 271 20.42 2.72 14.00
CA ALA A 271 19.16 3.00 13.32
C ALA A 271 18.68 1.81 12.45
N ALA A 272 19.61 1.12 11.76
CA ALA A 272 19.28 -0.09 11.01
C ALA A 272 18.79 -1.23 11.93
N LEU A 273 19.42 -1.41 13.10
CA LEU A 273 19.03 -2.42 14.08
C LEU A 273 17.69 -2.07 14.74
N GLU A 274 17.42 -0.80 15.02
CA GLU A 274 16.11 -0.34 15.50
C GLU A 274 14.99 -0.78 14.56
N LEU A 275 15.19 -0.60 13.25
CA LEU A 275 14.25 -1.02 12.21
C LEU A 275 14.17 -2.55 12.05
N GLN A 276 15.30 -3.26 12.17
CA GLN A 276 15.36 -4.72 12.07
C GLN A 276 16.27 -5.31 13.16
N PRO A 277 15.72 -5.83 14.27
CA PRO A 277 16.53 -6.31 15.40
C PRO A 277 17.39 -7.55 15.15
N ASP A 278 16.95 -8.42 14.25
CA ASP A 278 17.63 -9.65 13.84
C ASP A 278 18.52 -9.45 12.60
N LEU A 279 18.84 -8.20 12.26
CA LEU A 279 19.64 -7.87 11.09
C LEU A 279 21.01 -8.54 11.15
N GLU A 280 21.37 -9.20 10.05
CA GLU A 280 22.70 -9.76 9.81
C GLU A 280 23.31 -9.20 8.52
N LEU A 281 24.63 -8.98 8.53
CA LEU A 281 25.40 -8.59 7.35
C LEU A 281 26.00 -9.84 6.69
N ASP A 282 26.05 -9.85 5.36
CA ASP A 282 26.64 -10.95 4.60
C ASP A 282 28.15 -11.00 4.87
N SER A 283 28.61 -12.03 5.59
CA SER A 283 29.99 -12.12 6.06
C SER A 283 31.01 -12.34 4.93
N LEU A 284 30.57 -12.84 3.76
CA LEU A 284 31.42 -13.09 2.60
C LEU A 284 31.57 -11.85 1.72
N ARG A 285 30.57 -10.95 1.75
CA ARG A 285 30.51 -9.76 0.89
C ARG A 285 30.75 -8.45 1.64
N THR A 286 30.85 -8.50 2.97
CA THR A 286 31.03 -7.33 3.85
C THR A 286 32.43 -7.34 4.44
N SER A 287 33.14 -6.21 4.37
CA SER A 287 34.52 -6.13 4.85
C SER A 287 34.62 -6.41 6.36
N PRO A 288 35.75 -6.97 6.85
CA PRO A 288 35.94 -7.25 8.28
C PRO A 288 35.78 -6.01 9.17
N ARG A 289 36.15 -4.83 8.66
CA ARG A 289 36.02 -3.56 9.38
C ARG A 289 34.55 -3.16 9.55
N VAL A 290 33.75 -3.26 8.48
CA VAL A 290 32.30 -2.99 8.55
C VAL A 290 31.62 -3.95 9.51
N GLN A 291 31.98 -5.24 9.46
CA GLN A 291 31.46 -6.23 10.42
C GLN A 291 31.82 -5.91 11.87
N LYS A 292 33.03 -5.40 12.12
CA LYS A 292 33.46 -4.99 13.47
C LYS A 292 32.56 -3.87 14.02
N VAL A 293 32.35 -2.80 13.25
CA VAL A 293 31.50 -1.67 13.70
C VAL A 293 30.05 -2.10 13.86
N PHE A 294 29.54 -2.95 12.97
CA PHE A 294 28.19 -3.51 13.10
C PHE A 294 28.00 -4.34 14.38
N ARG A 295 29.00 -5.17 14.75
CA ARG A 295 28.95 -5.93 16.02
C ARG A 295 28.91 -5.00 17.23
N LEU A 296 29.71 -3.92 17.21
CA LEU A 296 29.70 -2.91 18.28
C LEU A 296 28.32 -2.25 18.42
N ALA A 297 27.67 -1.89 17.30
CA ALA A 297 26.29 -1.36 17.33
C ALA A 297 25.31 -2.34 17.98
N ARG A 298 25.45 -3.64 17.69
CA ARG A 298 24.60 -4.69 18.25
C ARG A 298 24.80 -4.85 19.75
N GLU A 299 26.06 -4.90 20.20
CA GLU A 299 26.43 -4.97 21.62
C GLU A 299 25.89 -3.76 22.40
N GLN A 300 26.08 -2.55 21.87
CA GLN A 300 25.59 -1.33 22.49
C GLN A 300 24.08 -1.32 22.66
N ARG A 301 23.33 -1.75 21.63
CA ARG A 301 21.87 -1.85 21.72
C ARG A 301 21.43 -2.86 22.78
N THR A 302 22.09 -4.01 22.86
CA THR A 302 21.77 -5.01 23.90
C THR A 302 22.02 -4.47 25.31
N THR A 303 23.09 -3.72 25.52
CA THR A 303 23.39 -3.07 26.80
C THR A 303 22.36 -1.99 27.15
N SER A 304 22.07 -1.08 26.22
CA SER A 304 21.05 -0.02 26.42
C SER A 304 19.69 -0.61 26.81
N ARG A 305 19.27 -1.70 26.15
CA ARG A 305 17.98 -2.34 26.45
C ARG A 305 17.97 -3.02 27.83
N ALA A 306 19.11 -3.53 28.30
CA ALA A 306 19.22 -4.10 29.63
C ALA A 306 19.17 -3.01 30.72
N GLU A 307 19.76 -1.84 30.47
CA GLU A 307 19.72 -0.68 31.35
C GLU A 307 18.31 -0.06 31.44
N ASP A 308 17.59 0.02 30.32
CA ASP A 308 16.21 0.52 30.28
C ASP A 308 15.25 -0.38 31.07
N ALA A 309 15.44 -1.71 31.00
CA ALA A 309 14.63 -2.68 31.74
C ALA A 309 14.86 -2.59 33.27
N ASP A 310 16.12 -2.37 33.69
CA ASP A 310 16.50 -2.25 35.10
C ASP A 310 16.15 -0.86 35.70
N GLY A 311 15.94 0.14 34.85
CA GLY A 311 15.47 1.47 35.23
C GLY A 311 13.95 1.59 35.42
N ASP A 312 13.17 0.77 34.73
CA ASP A 312 11.70 0.72 34.87
C ASP A 312 11.28 -0.01 36.15
N ASP A 313 11.98 -1.09 36.51
CA ASP A 313 11.79 -1.82 37.78
C ASP A 313 12.10 -0.91 39.00
N ARG A 314 13.10 -0.02 38.91
CA ARG A 314 13.46 0.91 39.99
C ARG A 314 12.55 2.14 40.13
N ARG A 315 11.62 2.36 39.19
CA ARG A 315 10.61 3.44 39.24
C ARG A 315 9.22 2.93 39.66
N ALA A 316 9.05 1.62 39.73
CA ALA A 316 7.82 0.96 40.15
C ALA A 316 7.75 0.67 41.67
N ASP A 317 8.87 0.87 42.39
CA ASP A 317 9.00 0.83 43.85
C ASP A 317 8.93 2.24 44.48
#